data_AF-A0A9D7UL50-F1
#
_entry.id   AF-A0A9D7UL50-F1
#
_cell.length_a   1.000
_cell.length_b   1.000
_cell.length_c   1.000
_cell.angle_alpha   90.00
_cell.angle_beta   90.00
_cell.angle_gamma   90.00
#
_symmetry.space_group_name_H-M   'P 1'
#
loop_
_entity.id
_entity.type
_entity.pdbx_description
1 polymer ?
#
loop_
_entity_poly.entity_id
_entity_poly.type
_entity_poly.pdbx_seq_one_letter_code
_entity_poly.pdbx_strand_id
1 'polypeptide(L)'
;MRTTKQTWTPSKRAAQWIGAGVASIGLLGGGAMAWSALRPINAPDALRDPMRDVLGFALLSDDFNKLPIEERLRLVMDLAQRLQGLSAGDSALLAAFAAGIRGEARDRLERNVRTLGVDMMTSYANRYSKVPEADRAQFMDEMVVEWSKMMEQLTGQTRDVDDAQRLQEMKDQANRDAERARQNNRPLTADRAANFFTMMQEDIATYADANQRAQTARFFRDMTRHLRGRDIETNQPKKR
;
A
#
# COMPACT_ATOMS: atom_id res chain seq x y z
N MET A 1 -17.63 -21.64 64.22
CA MET A 1 -16.40 -22.46 64.34
C MET A 1 -16.14 -23.13 62.99
N ARG A 2 -14.99 -22.81 62.38
CA ARG A 2 -14.26 -23.42 61.24
C ARG A 2 -15.03 -23.98 60.03
N THR A 3 -15.01 -23.22 58.93
CA THR A 3 -15.11 -23.74 57.57
C THR A 3 -13.74 -24.29 57.13
N THR A 4 -13.63 -25.59 56.89
CA THR A 4 -12.45 -26.22 56.29
C THR A 4 -12.50 -26.04 54.77
N LYS A 5 -11.60 -25.21 54.23
CA LYS A 5 -11.38 -25.11 52.77
C LYS A 5 -10.66 -26.37 52.29
N GLN A 6 -11.35 -27.20 51.52
CA GLN A 6 -10.78 -28.37 50.86
C GLN A 6 -9.90 -27.90 49.69
N THR A 7 -8.59 -27.93 49.87
CA THR A 7 -7.63 -27.59 48.80
C THR A 7 -7.41 -28.82 47.92
N TRP A 8 -7.88 -28.75 46.68
CA TRP A 8 -7.60 -29.74 45.66
C TRP A 8 -6.11 -29.71 45.31
N THR A 9 -5.38 -30.79 45.65
CA THR A 9 -4.00 -31.00 45.23
C THR A 9 -4.00 -32.04 44.13
N PRO A 10 -3.70 -31.68 42.87
CA PRO A 10 -3.63 -32.66 41.79
C PRO A 10 -2.49 -33.66 42.07
N SER A 11 -2.76 -34.94 41.83
CA SER A 11 -1.75 -35.98 41.95
C SER A 11 -0.57 -35.71 40.99
N LYS A 12 0.65 -36.10 41.38
CA LYS A 12 1.87 -35.84 40.60
C LYS A 12 1.77 -36.30 39.13
N ARG A 13 0.96 -37.33 38.85
CA ARG A 13 0.67 -37.81 37.49
C ARG A 13 -0.21 -36.84 36.70
N ALA A 14 -1.26 -36.27 37.30
CA ALA A 14 -2.12 -35.28 36.63
C ALA A 14 -1.36 -33.99 36.27
N ALA A 15 -0.44 -33.54 37.13
CA ALA A 15 0.43 -32.40 36.84
C ALA A 15 1.40 -32.67 35.66
N GLN A 16 1.89 -33.91 35.52
CA GLN A 16 2.74 -34.31 34.38
C GLN A 16 1.98 -34.36 33.05
N TRP A 17 0.74 -34.85 33.04
CA TRP A 17 -0.10 -34.85 31.82
C TRP A 17 -0.52 -33.44 31.38
N ILE A 18 -0.77 -32.53 32.33
CA ILE A 18 -1.06 -31.11 32.04
C ILE A 18 0.19 -30.39 31.51
N GLY A 19 1.36 -30.62 32.11
CA GLY A 19 2.63 -30.05 31.65
C GLY A 19 3.03 -30.53 30.25
N ALA A 20 2.83 -31.82 29.96
CA ALA A 20 3.09 -32.39 28.64
C ALA A 20 2.13 -31.85 27.56
N GLY A 21 0.84 -31.67 27.90
CA GLY A 21 -0.14 -31.08 26.98
C GLY A 21 0.18 -29.63 26.59
N VAL A 22 0.60 -28.80 27.55
CA VAL A 22 0.97 -27.39 27.30
C VAL A 22 2.28 -27.28 26.51
N ALA A 23 3.27 -28.14 26.79
CA ALA A 23 4.52 -28.18 26.01
C ALA A 23 4.30 -28.61 24.56
N SER A 24 3.36 -29.53 24.32
CA SER A 24 3.00 -30.00 22.98
C SER A 24 2.33 -28.91 22.14
N ILE A 25 1.43 -28.13 22.75
CA ILE A 25 0.77 -26.98 22.10
C ILE A 25 1.79 -25.85 21.85
N GLY A 26 2.71 -25.61 22.78
CA GLY A 26 3.79 -24.63 22.60
C GLY A 26 4.78 -25.00 21.49
N LEU A 27 5.12 -26.27 21.34
CA LEU A 27 6.00 -26.76 20.27
C LEU A 27 5.33 -26.79 18.90
N LEU A 28 4.03 -27.14 18.83
CA LEU A 28 3.29 -27.11 17.57
C LEU A 28 2.96 -25.67 17.14
N GLY A 29 2.56 -24.80 18.09
CA GLY A 29 2.33 -23.38 17.83
C GLY A 29 3.63 -22.62 17.50
N GLY A 30 4.69 -22.86 18.26
CA GLY A 30 6.02 -22.28 18.03
C GLY A 30 6.67 -22.81 16.75
N GLY A 31 6.51 -24.10 16.45
CA GLY A 31 6.98 -24.71 15.21
C GLY A 31 6.25 -24.17 13.97
N ALA A 32 4.92 -23.98 14.04
CA ALA A 32 4.14 -23.37 12.96
C ALA A 32 4.51 -21.89 12.75
N MET A 33 4.74 -21.13 13.82
CA MET A 33 5.21 -19.74 13.73
C MET A 33 6.63 -19.65 13.14
N ALA A 34 7.56 -20.49 13.62
CA ALA A 34 8.93 -20.54 13.12
C ALA A 34 8.99 -20.97 11.65
N TRP A 35 8.20 -21.97 11.25
CA TRP A 35 8.10 -22.40 9.86
C TRP A 35 7.51 -21.30 8.97
N SER A 36 6.47 -20.59 9.42
CA SER A 36 5.90 -19.45 8.69
C SER A 36 6.88 -18.27 8.54
N ALA A 37 7.76 -18.05 9.52
CA ALA A 37 8.75 -16.98 9.50
C ALA A 37 10.00 -17.31 8.66
N LEU A 38 10.40 -18.58 8.60
CA LEU A 38 11.65 -19.01 7.94
C LEU A 38 11.44 -19.66 6.58
N ARG A 39 10.19 -19.96 6.18
CA ARG A 39 9.94 -20.57 4.87
C ARG A 39 10.31 -19.60 3.74
N PRO A 40 10.96 -20.10 2.67
CA PRO A 40 11.16 -19.31 1.45
C PRO A 40 9.80 -18.87 0.89
N ILE A 41 9.67 -17.58 0.61
CA ILE A 41 8.49 -17.04 -0.06
C ILE A 41 8.75 -17.15 -1.56
N ASN A 42 8.02 -18.05 -2.22
CA ASN A 42 8.09 -18.18 -3.68
C ASN A 42 6.94 -17.36 -4.28
N ALA A 43 7.25 -16.14 -4.70
CA ALA A 43 6.28 -15.30 -5.40
C ALA A 43 5.97 -15.90 -6.79
N PRO A 44 4.69 -16.04 -7.18
CA PRO A 44 4.35 -16.56 -8.50
C PRO A 44 4.71 -15.56 -9.60
N ASP A 45 4.98 -16.08 -10.80
CA ASP A 45 5.16 -15.29 -12.02
C ASP A 45 3.78 -14.86 -12.54
N ALA A 46 3.42 -13.60 -12.33
CA ALA A 46 2.13 -13.06 -12.70
C ALA A 46 1.81 -13.18 -14.21
N LEU A 47 2.81 -13.30 -15.07
CA LEU A 47 2.62 -13.46 -16.52
C LEU A 47 2.50 -14.92 -16.95
N ARG A 48 3.09 -15.86 -16.20
CA ARG A 48 3.20 -17.28 -16.62
C ARG A 48 2.38 -18.26 -15.77
N ASP A 49 2.25 -18.01 -14.48
CA ASP A 49 1.62 -18.95 -13.54
C ASP A 49 0.08 -18.90 -13.62
N PRO A 50 -0.65 -19.89 -13.07
CA PRO A 50 -2.11 -19.86 -13.07
C PRO A 50 -2.67 -18.61 -12.37
N MET A 51 -3.63 -17.93 -13.00
CA MET A 51 -4.23 -16.68 -12.49
C MET A 51 -4.78 -16.83 -11.06
N ARG A 52 -5.33 -18.01 -10.73
CA ARG A 52 -5.81 -18.32 -9.37
C ARG A 52 -4.70 -18.24 -8.33
N ASP A 53 -3.52 -18.72 -8.66
CA ASP A 53 -2.40 -18.81 -7.72
C ASP A 53 -1.73 -17.44 -7.57
N VAL A 54 -1.65 -16.66 -8.66
CA VAL A 54 -1.21 -15.25 -8.65
C VAL A 54 -2.16 -14.38 -7.84
N LEU A 55 -3.48 -14.43 -8.10
CA LEU A 55 -4.48 -13.68 -7.35
C LEU A 55 -4.55 -14.15 -5.90
N GLY A 56 -4.44 -15.46 -5.65
CA GLY A 56 -4.40 -16.02 -4.31
C GLY A 56 -3.20 -15.52 -3.51
N PHE A 57 -2.02 -15.47 -4.11
CA PHE A 57 -0.83 -14.94 -3.48
C PHE A 57 -0.92 -13.42 -3.27
N ALA A 58 -1.21 -12.66 -4.32
CA ALA A 58 -1.20 -11.20 -4.31
C ALA A 58 -2.31 -10.58 -3.45
N LEU A 59 -3.50 -11.19 -3.50
CA LEU A 59 -4.72 -10.59 -2.96
C LEU A 59 -5.20 -11.27 -1.69
N LEU A 60 -4.86 -12.56 -1.48
CA LEU A 60 -5.43 -13.37 -0.41
C LEU A 60 -4.40 -13.89 0.62
N SER A 61 -3.08 -13.78 0.34
CA SER A 61 -2.02 -14.25 1.25
C SER A 61 -1.36 -13.11 2.04
N ASP A 62 -1.00 -13.37 3.29
CA ASP A 62 -0.17 -12.47 4.11
C ASP A 62 1.30 -12.43 3.62
N ASP A 63 1.71 -13.40 2.79
CA ASP A 63 3.07 -13.44 2.24
C ASP A 63 3.34 -12.32 1.23
N PHE A 64 2.29 -11.78 0.59
CA PHE A 64 2.44 -10.63 -0.30
C PHE A 64 3.12 -9.47 0.43
N ASN A 65 2.66 -9.13 1.64
CA ASN A 65 3.20 -8.02 2.44
C ASN A 65 4.61 -8.27 3.00
N LYS A 66 5.11 -9.51 2.93
CA LYS A 66 6.48 -9.85 3.33
C LYS A 66 7.49 -9.64 2.19
N LEU A 67 7.02 -9.49 0.95
CA LEU A 67 7.89 -9.20 -0.18
C LEU A 67 8.43 -7.76 -0.13
N PRO A 68 9.66 -7.53 -0.64
CA PRO A 68 10.14 -6.19 -0.95
C PRO A 68 9.13 -5.41 -1.77
N ILE A 69 9.09 -4.09 -1.58
CA ILE A 69 8.08 -3.25 -2.22
C ILE A 69 8.17 -3.30 -3.74
N GLU A 70 9.38 -3.38 -4.28
CA GLU A 70 9.67 -3.49 -5.71
C GLU A 70 9.05 -4.77 -6.28
N GLU A 71 9.13 -5.88 -5.55
CA GLU A 71 8.55 -7.16 -5.97
C GLU A 71 7.02 -7.15 -5.91
N ARG A 72 6.44 -6.50 -4.87
CA ARG A 72 4.99 -6.30 -4.78
C ARG A 72 4.47 -5.46 -5.93
N LEU A 73 5.13 -4.33 -6.22
CA LEU A 73 4.77 -3.45 -7.34
C LEU A 73 4.88 -4.19 -8.67
N ARG A 74 5.98 -4.90 -8.92
CA ARG A 74 6.17 -5.72 -10.12
C ARG A 74 5.02 -6.70 -10.29
N LEU A 75 4.67 -7.45 -9.24
CA LEU A 75 3.61 -8.44 -9.30
C LEU A 75 2.25 -7.82 -9.62
N VAL A 76 1.94 -6.65 -9.04
CA VAL A 76 0.69 -5.92 -9.34
C VAL A 76 0.69 -5.38 -10.79
N MET A 77 1.81 -4.87 -11.29
CA MET A 77 1.94 -4.38 -12.67
C MET A 77 1.80 -5.52 -13.68
N ASP A 78 2.50 -6.63 -13.46
CA ASP A 78 2.42 -7.83 -14.31
C ASP A 78 0.99 -8.41 -14.31
N LEU A 79 0.32 -8.42 -13.15
CA LEU A 79 -1.07 -8.84 -13.03
C LEU A 79 -2.01 -7.89 -13.79
N ALA A 80 -1.84 -6.58 -13.63
CA ALA A 80 -2.65 -5.57 -14.33
C ALA A 80 -2.49 -5.71 -15.86
N GLN A 81 -1.25 -5.86 -16.34
CA GLN A 81 -0.95 -6.10 -17.75
C GLN A 81 -1.64 -7.37 -18.27
N ARG A 82 -1.58 -8.47 -17.49
CA ARG A 82 -2.24 -9.72 -17.87
C ARG A 82 -3.76 -9.59 -17.91
N LEU A 83 -4.36 -8.88 -16.95
CA LEU A 83 -5.80 -8.64 -16.93
C LEU A 83 -6.27 -7.76 -18.09
N GLN A 84 -5.47 -6.77 -18.50
CA GLN A 84 -5.76 -5.96 -19.69
C GLN A 84 -5.68 -6.77 -20.99
N GLY A 85 -4.82 -7.79 -21.03
CA GLY A 85 -4.71 -8.73 -22.15
C GLY A 85 -5.84 -9.76 -22.24
N LEU A 86 -6.68 -9.90 -21.21
CA LEU A 86 -7.86 -10.78 -21.25
C LEU A 86 -8.96 -10.12 -22.08
N SER A 87 -9.45 -10.81 -23.10
CA SER A 87 -10.47 -10.30 -24.01
C SER A 87 -11.86 -10.22 -23.34
N ALA A 88 -12.81 -9.49 -23.94
CA ALA A 88 -14.18 -9.35 -23.42
C ALA A 88 -14.92 -10.70 -23.15
N GLY A 89 -14.46 -11.82 -23.71
CA GLY A 89 -14.96 -13.17 -23.40
C GLY A 89 -14.53 -13.70 -22.01
N ASP A 90 -13.41 -13.23 -21.47
CA ASP A 90 -12.87 -13.61 -20.15
C ASP A 90 -13.46 -12.77 -19.01
N SER A 91 -14.31 -11.79 -19.34
CA SER A 91 -15.06 -10.99 -18.37
C SER A 91 -15.95 -11.85 -17.47
N ALA A 92 -16.37 -13.04 -17.92
CA ALA A 92 -17.09 -14.00 -17.09
C ALA A 92 -16.22 -14.58 -15.96
N LEU A 93 -14.94 -14.85 -16.22
CA LEU A 93 -13.98 -15.32 -15.22
C LEU A 93 -13.64 -14.22 -14.20
N LEU A 94 -13.43 -12.99 -14.68
CA LEU A 94 -13.24 -11.81 -13.83
C LEU A 94 -14.47 -11.50 -12.98
N ALA A 95 -15.68 -11.58 -13.56
CA ALA A 95 -16.92 -11.39 -12.84
C ALA A 95 -17.18 -12.52 -11.83
N ALA A 96 -16.87 -13.77 -12.17
CA ALA A 96 -16.96 -14.91 -11.26
C ALA A 96 -15.96 -14.77 -10.09
N PHE A 97 -14.75 -14.31 -10.38
CA PHE A 97 -13.75 -13.97 -9.37
C PHE A 97 -14.26 -12.85 -8.45
N ALA A 98 -14.71 -11.72 -9.01
CA ALA A 98 -15.26 -10.60 -8.25
C ALA A 98 -16.50 -10.99 -7.43
N ALA A 99 -17.36 -11.85 -7.95
CA ALA A 99 -18.52 -12.39 -7.25
C ALA A 99 -18.14 -13.41 -6.15
N GLY A 100 -16.96 -14.03 -6.28
CA GLY A 100 -16.37 -14.98 -5.34
C GLY A 100 -15.57 -14.33 -4.21
N ILE A 101 -15.08 -13.09 -4.39
CA ILE A 101 -14.51 -12.31 -3.29
C ILE A 101 -15.67 -11.76 -2.43
N ARG A 102 -15.99 -12.45 -1.32
CA ARG A 102 -16.98 -11.99 -0.34
C ARG A 102 -16.35 -11.87 1.05
N GLY A 103 -16.88 -10.92 1.83
CA GLY A 103 -16.52 -10.74 3.24
C GLY A 103 -15.03 -10.49 3.46
N GLU A 104 -14.43 -11.28 4.35
CA GLU A 104 -13.06 -11.11 4.84
C GLU A 104 -11.98 -11.08 3.74
N ALA A 105 -12.18 -11.83 2.64
CA ALA A 105 -11.24 -11.83 1.50
C ALA A 105 -11.19 -10.47 0.80
N ARG A 106 -12.33 -9.78 0.69
CA ARG A 106 -12.40 -8.43 0.12
C ARG A 106 -11.67 -7.43 1.02
N ASP A 107 -11.93 -7.52 2.32
CA ASP A 107 -11.33 -6.59 3.27
C ASP A 107 -9.81 -6.80 3.36
N ARG A 108 -9.34 -8.05 3.22
CA ARG A 108 -7.90 -8.38 3.13
C ARG A 108 -7.26 -7.79 1.88
N LEU A 109 -7.89 -7.98 0.73
CA LEU A 109 -7.45 -7.38 -0.53
C LEU A 109 -7.35 -5.86 -0.40
N GLU A 110 -8.39 -5.22 0.12
CA GLU A 110 -8.39 -3.77 0.32
C GLU A 110 -7.26 -3.33 1.24
N ARG A 111 -7.04 -4.03 2.36
CA ARG A 111 -5.92 -3.75 3.26
C ARG A 111 -4.56 -3.90 2.57
N ASN A 112 -4.32 -4.98 1.84
CA ASN A 112 -3.04 -5.21 1.15
C ASN A 112 -2.74 -4.13 0.12
N VAL A 113 -3.76 -3.70 -0.65
CA VAL A 113 -3.62 -2.60 -1.62
C VAL A 113 -3.35 -1.27 -0.92
N ARG A 114 -4.06 -0.96 0.16
CA ARG A 114 -3.81 0.25 0.97
C ARG A 114 -2.42 0.25 1.58
N THR A 115 -1.98 -0.86 2.17
CA THR A 115 -0.63 -1.03 2.72
C THR A 115 0.43 -0.85 1.65
N LEU A 116 0.27 -1.44 0.47
CA LEU A 116 1.20 -1.24 -0.66
C LEU A 116 1.30 0.24 -1.06
N GLY A 117 0.17 0.95 -1.15
CA GLY A 117 0.15 2.38 -1.43
C GLY A 117 0.91 3.19 -0.37
N VAL A 118 0.71 2.86 0.91
CA VAL A 118 1.37 3.53 2.04
C VAL A 118 2.88 3.29 2.02
N ASP A 119 3.30 2.04 1.82
CA ASP A 119 4.71 1.67 1.78
C ASP A 119 5.44 2.40 0.64
N MET A 120 4.77 2.55 -0.49
CA MET A 120 5.32 3.22 -1.67
C MET A 120 5.45 4.72 -1.43
N MET A 121 4.43 5.37 -0.88
CA MET A 121 4.52 6.79 -0.52
C MET A 121 5.57 7.05 0.56
N THR A 122 5.71 6.12 1.52
CA THR A 122 6.73 6.18 2.55
C THR A 122 8.13 5.98 1.96
N SER A 123 8.30 5.11 0.97
CA SER A 123 9.55 4.95 0.22
C SER A 123 9.96 6.25 -0.47
N TYR A 124 9.02 6.94 -1.11
CA TYR A 124 9.27 8.25 -1.72
C TYR A 124 9.65 9.31 -0.69
N ALA A 125 8.95 9.37 0.45
CA ALA A 125 9.29 10.28 1.53
C ALA A 125 10.69 10.01 2.12
N ASN A 126 11.08 8.74 2.25
CA ASN A 126 12.40 8.34 2.71
C ASN A 126 13.49 8.78 1.71
N ARG A 127 13.29 8.54 0.40
CA ARG A 127 14.18 9.05 -0.66
C ARG A 127 14.28 10.58 -0.58
N TYR A 128 13.14 11.28 -0.53
CA TYR A 128 13.07 12.74 -0.43
C TYR A 128 13.84 13.32 0.76
N SER A 129 13.77 12.68 1.93
CA SER A 129 14.45 13.14 3.14
C SER A 129 15.99 13.19 3.01
N LYS A 130 16.54 12.46 2.04
CA LYS A 130 17.98 12.37 1.76
C LYS A 130 18.41 13.31 0.63
N VAL A 131 17.47 13.98 -0.03
CA VAL A 131 17.74 14.88 -1.16
C VAL A 131 18.20 16.25 -0.63
N PRO A 132 19.34 16.77 -1.11
CA PRO A 132 19.79 18.13 -0.81
C PRO A 132 18.72 19.16 -1.19
N GLU A 133 18.63 20.25 -0.43
CA GLU A 133 17.56 21.25 -0.60
C GLU A 133 17.45 21.79 -2.04
N ALA A 134 18.60 22.06 -2.68
CA ALA A 134 18.67 22.55 -4.06
C ALA A 134 18.02 21.59 -5.07
N ASP A 135 18.04 20.28 -4.81
CA ASP A 135 17.62 19.23 -5.74
C ASP A 135 16.18 18.74 -5.46
N ARG A 136 15.57 19.19 -4.35
CA ARG A 136 14.23 18.73 -3.92
C ARG A 136 13.15 19.01 -4.96
N ALA A 137 13.22 20.14 -5.65
CA ALA A 137 12.25 20.51 -6.68
C ALA A 137 12.32 19.54 -7.88
N GLN A 138 13.53 19.23 -8.34
CA GLN A 138 13.74 18.27 -9.42
C GLN A 138 13.30 16.87 -9.02
N PHE A 139 13.68 16.42 -7.81
CA PHE A 139 13.23 15.13 -7.30
C PHE A 139 11.70 15.02 -7.29
N MET A 140 10.99 16.07 -6.88
CA MET A 140 9.53 16.05 -6.89
C MET A 140 8.94 16.01 -8.31
N ASP A 141 9.56 16.69 -9.28
CA ASP A 141 9.16 16.60 -10.70
C ASP A 141 9.33 15.17 -11.23
N GLU A 142 10.49 14.54 -10.99
CA GLU A 142 10.76 13.13 -11.36
C GLU A 142 9.75 12.17 -10.72
N MET A 143 9.44 12.37 -9.44
CA MET A 143 8.50 11.53 -8.72
C MET A 143 7.08 11.58 -9.30
N VAL A 144 6.63 12.76 -9.71
CA VAL A 144 5.30 12.95 -10.30
C VAL A 144 5.21 12.25 -11.66
N VAL A 145 6.29 12.30 -12.44
CA VAL A 145 6.40 11.58 -13.72
C VAL A 145 6.40 10.07 -13.50
N GLU A 146 7.23 9.58 -12.56
CA GLU A 146 7.32 8.15 -12.20
C GLU A 146 5.94 7.61 -11.78
N TRP A 147 5.27 8.32 -10.87
CA TRP A 147 3.92 7.99 -10.40
C TRP A 147 2.90 7.97 -11.55
N SER A 148 2.92 8.99 -12.41
CA SER A 148 1.98 9.07 -13.55
C SER A 148 2.17 7.91 -14.52
N LYS A 149 3.41 7.57 -14.89
CA LYS A 149 3.71 6.44 -15.78
C LYS A 149 3.27 5.11 -15.19
N MET A 150 3.51 4.90 -13.89
CA MET A 150 3.07 3.69 -13.22
C MET A 150 1.55 3.57 -13.19
N MET A 151 0.81 4.65 -12.90
CA MET A 151 -0.65 4.63 -12.92
C MET A 151 -1.21 4.34 -14.32
N GLU A 152 -0.55 4.85 -15.36
CA GLU A 152 -0.90 4.53 -16.74
C GLU A 152 -0.67 3.07 -17.10
N GLN A 153 0.43 2.47 -16.63
CA GLN A 153 0.67 1.04 -16.81
C GLN A 153 -0.38 0.20 -16.09
N LEU A 154 -0.71 0.56 -14.84
CA LEU A 154 -1.73 -0.14 -14.04
C LEU A 154 -3.12 -0.06 -14.67
N THR A 155 -3.48 1.08 -15.25
CA THR A 155 -4.80 1.29 -15.87
C THR A 155 -4.86 0.85 -17.33
N GLY A 156 -3.71 0.58 -17.95
CA GLY A 156 -3.63 0.24 -19.37
C GLY A 156 -3.83 1.44 -20.28
N GLN A 157 -3.72 2.64 -19.73
CA GLN A 157 -3.92 3.91 -20.41
C GLN A 157 -2.58 4.60 -20.65
N THR A 158 -1.59 3.85 -21.16
CA THR A 158 -0.27 4.40 -21.47
C THR A 158 -0.37 5.46 -22.56
N ARG A 159 0.13 6.66 -22.25
CA ARG A 159 0.13 7.79 -23.18
C ARG A 159 1.51 8.04 -23.74
N ASP A 160 1.55 8.30 -25.04
CA ASP A 160 2.75 8.75 -25.75
C ASP A 160 2.86 10.27 -25.63
N VAL A 161 3.25 10.72 -24.44
CA VAL A 161 3.55 12.12 -24.13
C VAL A 161 4.89 12.20 -23.42
N ASP A 162 5.65 13.24 -23.71
CA ASP A 162 6.94 13.45 -23.06
C ASP A 162 6.78 13.82 -21.57
N ASP A 163 7.88 13.70 -20.83
CA ASP A 163 7.87 13.89 -19.38
C ASP A 163 7.61 15.35 -18.99
N ALA A 164 8.01 16.32 -19.82
CA ALA A 164 7.79 17.73 -19.56
C ALA A 164 6.31 18.11 -19.73
N GLN A 165 5.66 17.61 -20.78
CA GLN A 165 4.24 17.77 -21.03
C GLN A 165 3.43 17.11 -19.91
N ARG A 166 3.77 15.87 -19.55
CA ARG A 166 3.13 15.13 -18.45
C ARG A 166 3.20 15.91 -17.13
N LEU A 167 4.35 16.49 -16.83
CA LEU A 167 4.56 17.32 -15.64
C LEU A 167 3.74 18.61 -15.70
N GLN A 168 3.71 19.28 -16.86
CA GLN A 168 2.94 20.50 -17.05
C GLN A 168 1.44 20.25 -16.86
N GLU A 169 0.90 19.18 -17.44
CA GLU A 169 -0.51 18.78 -17.26
C GLU A 169 -0.87 18.57 -15.78
N MET A 170 0.03 17.93 -15.03
CA MET A 170 -0.15 17.71 -13.59
C MET A 170 -0.10 19.02 -12.78
N LYS A 171 0.80 19.94 -13.12
CA LYS A 171 0.88 21.28 -12.52
C LYS A 171 -0.38 22.10 -12.83
N ASP A 172 -0.86 22.06 -14.08
CA ASP A 172 -2.08 22.75 -14.48
C ASP A 172 -3.30 22.18 -13.78
N GLN A 173 -3.38 20.86 -13.63
CA GLN A 173 -4.44 20.21 -12.88
C GLN A 173 -4.43 20.62 -11.40
N ALA A 174 -3.26 20.60 -10.76
CA ALA A 174 -3.13 21.01 -9.36
C ALA A 174 -3.53 22.49 -9.14
N ASN A 175 -3.24 23.36 -10.12
CA ASN A 175 -3.66 24.76 -10.09
C ASN A 175 -5.19 24.91 -10.26
N ARG A 176 -5.80 24.16 -11.20
CA ARG A 176 -7.27 24.12 -11.35
C ARG A 176 -7.95 23.65 -10.07
N ASP A 177 -7.41 22.61 -9.43
CA ASP A 177 -7.93 22.07 -8.17
C ASP A 177 -7.85 23.10 -7.03
N ALA A 178 -6.71 23.78 -6.91
CA ALA A 178 -6.52 24.83 -5.92
C ALA A 178 -7.50 25.99 -6.10
N GLU A 179 -7.77 26.38 -7.35
CA GLU A 179 -8.71 27.45 -7.66
C GLU A 179 -10.16 27.02 -7.37
N ARG A 180 -10.54 25.78 -7.73
CA ARG A 180 -11.85 25.21 -7.40
C ARG A 180 -12.10 25.14 -5.89
N ALA A 181 -11.08 24.79 -5.09
CA ALA A 181 -11.18 24.77 -3.63
C ALA A 181 -11.43 26.16 -3.03
N ARG A 182 -10.79 27.20 -3.56
CA ARG A 182 -10.99 28.59 -3.11
C ARG A 182 -12.39 29.10 -3.42
N GLN A 183 -12.94 28.73 -4.58
CA GLN A 183 -14.23 29.24 -5.05
C GLN A 183 -15.42 28.59 -4.35
N ASN A 184 -15.35 27.29 -4.03
CA ASN A 184 -16.55 26.55 -3.59
C ASN A 184 -16.67 26.30 -2.09
N ASN A 185 -15.68 26.68 -1.26
CA ASN A 185 -15.63 26.37 0.19
C ASN A 185 -16.04 24.91 0.52
N ARG A 186 -15.90 24.03 -0.48
CA ARG A 186 -16.28 22.63 -0.48
C ARG A 186 -14.99 21.83 -0.56
N PRO A 187 -14.91 20.69 0.15
CA PRO A 187 -13.76 19.80 0.03
C PRO A 187 -13.53 19.47 -1.45
N LEU A 188 -12.26 19.45 -1.83
CA LEU A 188 -11.76 19.13 -3.17
C LEU A 188 -12.41 17.83 -3.68
N THR A 189 -13.49 17.94 -4.45
CA THR A 189 -14.07 16.81 -5.18
C THR A 189 -13.90 17.03 -6.67
N ALA A 190 -13.30 16.01 -7.30
CA ALA A 190 -13.08 15.79 -8.73
C ALA A 190 -11.68 16.18 -9.23
N ASP A 191 -10.72 15.29 -8.91
CA ASP A 191 -9.76 14.69 -9.85
C ASP A 191 -9.14 13.43 -9.19
N ARG A 192 -8.90 12.34 -9.95
CA ARG A 192 -8.52 11.03 -9.37
C ARG A 192 -7.24 11.09 -8.52
N ALA A 193 -6.30 11.98 -8.85
CA ALA A 193 -5.04 12.14 -8.14
C ALA A 193 -5.18 12.91 -6.80
N ALA A 194 -6.02 13.95 -6.74
CA ALA A 194 -6.24 14.73 -5.51
C ALA A 194 -7.04 13.95 -4.46
N ASN A 195 -8.03 13.17 -4.90
CA ASN A 195 -8.74 12.21 -4.05
C ASN A 195 -7.80 11.12 -3.53
N PHE A 196 -6.88 10.64 -4.38
CA PHE A 196 -5.87 9.67 -3.98
C PHE A 196 -4.96 10.21 -2.87
N PHE A 197 -4.41 11.42 -3.00
CA PHE A 197 -3.52 11.96 -1.96
C PHE A 197 -4.22 12.25 -0.62
N THR A 198 -5.50 12.62 -0.65
CA THR A 198 -6.30 12.83 0.56
C THR A 198 -6.62 11.49 1.24
N MET A 199 -7.08 10.49 0.46
CA MET A 199 -7.28 9.13 0.94
C MET A 199 -5.98 8.52 1.49
N MET A 200 -4.87 8.72 0.79
CA MET A 200 -3.56 8.25 1.22
C MET A 200 -3.12 8.88 2.54
N GLN A 201 -3.41 10.16 2.80
CA GLN A 201 -3.11 10.78 4.10
C GLN A 201 -3.83 10.08 5.25
N GLU A 202 -5.09 9.69 5.06
CA GLU A 202 -5.87 8.91 6.03
C GLU A 202 -5.31 7.50 6.22
N ASP A 203 -4.94 6.83 5.12
CA ASP A 203 -4.33 5.50 5.17
C ASP A 203 -2.95 5.52 5.83
N ILE A 204 -2.12 6.54 5.57
CA ILE A 204 -0.81 6.71 6.22
C ILE A 204 -0.97 6.92 7.72
N ALA A 205 -1.98 7.69 8.14
CA ALA A 205 -2.30 7.85 9.55
C ALA A 205 -2.70 6.53 10.24
N THR A 206 -3.19 5.57 9.46
CA THR A 206 -3.64 4.26 9.96
C THR A 206 -2.52 3.22 9.93
N TYR A 207 -1.73 3.15 8.85
CA TYR A 207 -0.83 2.02 8.57
C TYR A 207 0.67 2.34 8.74
N ALA A 208 1.10 3.60 8.74
CA ALA A 208 2.52 3.94 8.91
C ALA A 208 2.90 4.15 10.39
N ASP A 209 4.18 4.00 10.73
CA ASP A 209 4.69 4.36 12.06
C ASP A 209 4.82 5.89 12.27
N ALA A 210 5.06 6.35 13.50
CA ALA A 210 5.07 7.78 13.82
C ALA A 210 6.14 8.58 13.06
N ASN A 211 7.32 8.00 12.81
CA ASN A 211 8.39 8.66 12.08
C ASN A 211 8.07 8.70 10.58
N GLN A 212 7.60 7.59 10.02
CA GLN A 212 7.13 7.50 8.64
C GLN A 212 6.00 8.50 8.36
N ARG A 213 5.04 8.65 9.28
CA ARG A 213 3.98 9.67 9.18
C ARG A 213 4.54 11.08 9.08
N ALA A 214 5.49 11.43 9.96
CA ALA A 214 6.06 12.79 9.99
C ALA A 214 6.89 13.11 8.74
N GLN A 215 7.62 12.14 8.20
CA GLN A 215 8.37 12.30 6.96
C GLN A 215 7.43 12.42 5.75
N THR A 216 6.43 11.55 5.69
CA THR A 216 5.47 11.50 4.60
C THR A 216 4.56 12.74 4.57
N ALA A 217 4.15 13.25 5.73
CA ALA A 217 3.40 14.51 5.82
C ALA A 217 4.20 15.71 5.32
N ARG A 218 5.51 15.78 5.63
CA ARG A 218 6.41 16.81 5.10
C ARG A 218 6.53 16.71 3.58
N PHE A 219 6.78 15.50 3.08
CA PHE A 219 6.83 15.24 1.64
C PHE A 219 5.55 15.68 0.92
N PHE A 220 4.36 15.33 1.42
CA PHE A 220 3.09 15.74 0.79
C PHE A 220 2.85 17.24 0.81
N ARG A 221 3.18 17.90 1.92
CA ARG A 221 3.09 19.36 2.02
C ARG A 221 3.98 20.03 0.97
N ASP A 222 5.22 19.57 0.85
CA ASP A 222 6.23 20.15 -0.04
C ASP A 222 5.89 19.88 -1.51
N MET A 223 5.42 18.67 -1.83
CA MET A 223 4.88 18.30 -3.14
C MET A 223 3.68 19.18 -3.53
N THR A 224 2.75 19.39 -2.60
CA THR A 224 1.57 20.24 -2.84
C THR A 224 1.98 21.69 -3.12
N ARG A 225 2.98 22.22 -2.42
CA ARG A 225 3.52 23.56 -2.66
C ARG A 225 4.17 23.64 -4.03
N HIS A 226 5.03 22.67 -4.35
CA HIS A 226 5.76 22.60 -5.61
C HIS A 226 4.84 22.52 -6.83
N LEU A 227 3.83 21.64 -6.80
CA LEU A 227 2.85 21.50 -7.89
C LEU A 227 2.03 22.77 -8.13
N ARG A 228 1.82 23.59 -7.09
CA ARG A 228 1.15 24.89 -7.17
C ARG A 228 2.06 26.05 -7.57
N GLY A 229 3.30 25.76 -7.99
CA GLY A 229 4.30 26.77 -8.36
C GLY A 229 4.75 27.64 -7.18
N ARG A 230 4.63 27.15 -5.95
CA ARG A 230 5.05 27.86 -4.74
C ARG A 230 6.44 27.41 -4.30
N ASP A 231 7.10 28.30 -3.59
CA ASP A 231 8.33 27.98 -2.89
C ASP A 231 8.06 26.94 -1.80
N ILE A 232 8.93 25.93 -1.74
CA ILE A 232 8.73 24.72 -0.94
C ILE A 232 8.82 25.06 0.54
N GLU A 233 9.72 25.95 0.92
CA GLU A 233 9.98 26.32 2.32
C GLU A 233 8.97 27.38 2.80
N THR A 234 8.83 28.46 2.02
CA THR A 234 8.11 29.67 2.43
C THR A 234 6.64 29.68 2.05
N ASN A 235 6.18 28.75 1.18
CA ASN A 235 4.82 28.73 0.62
C ASN A 235 4.42 30.04 -0.12
N GLN A 236 5.40 30.88 -0.45
CA GLN A 236 5.24 32.09 -1.24
C GLN A 236 5.19 31.73 -2.73
N PRO A 237 4.60 32.56 -3.60
CA PRO A 237 4.78 32.40 -5.05
C PRO A 237 6.27 32.46 -5.39
N LYS A 238 6.77 31.55 -6.23
CA LYS A 238 8.15 31.69 -6.75
C LYS A 238 8.23 33.01 -7.53
N LYS A 239 9.12 33.92 -7.12
CA LYS A 239 9.41 35.13 -7.90
C LYS A 239 9.97 34.66 -9.25
N ARG A 240 9.36 35.15 -10.33
CA ARG A 240 9.86 34.93 -11.70
C ARG A 240 11.24 35.53 -11.88
#